data_AF-A0A2W2E0P7-F1
#
_entry.id   AF-A0A2W2E0P7-F1
#
_cell.length_a   1.000
_cell.length_b   1.000
_cell.length_c   1.000
_cell.angle_alpha   90.00
_cell.angle_beta   90.00
_cell.angle_gamma   90.00
#
_symmetry.space_group_name_H-M   'P 1'
#
loop_
_entity.id
_entity.type
_entity.pdbx_description
1 polymer ?
#
loop_
_entity_poly.entity_id
_entity_poly.type
_entity_poly.pdbx_seq_one_letter_code
_entity_poly.pdbx_strand_id
1 'polypeptide(L)'
;MRALTVFLSTLLLVTTAPAPAGAANRPAAAEPDVVYHRAGFSSGTAEGTTAADGLSFTSPAGTVSHTDALGTKTWEYARWTAPERDIGFAATELIASWTADVPPGSWMQVELRGRNTEGLTTWYSLGRWAYVEGDIMRTSVPGQSDADAAVNVDTLAAAAGKPLSAYQLRLTLYRTPGSSVTPRVRTAGVMASSVPERKKVPVSPGGAAWGVELPVPRRSQNVHSGHYPEWDGGGQAWCSPTSTTMVLGYWDRWPSAEETAWVDPSDPNPEVDHAARYTYDHAYEGAGNWPFNIAYAGRYGMDGFVTRLRSLTELEQLVKAGIPVITSQSFKKGELPGAGYGTDGHLMTVIGFTAGGDVIANDPASPSNDAVRRVYSRADFENVWLRSSSSGGVVYVIHPPGHALPATTPGLPANW
;
A
#
# COMPACT_ATOMS: atom_id res chain seq x y z
N MET A 1 -41.06 21.68 55.98
CA MET A 1 -40.73 23.04 55.52
C MET A 1 -39.31 23.35 55.97
N ARG A 2 -38.34 23.33 55.05
CA ARG A 2 -36.94 23.74 55.30
C ARG A 2 -36.63 24.87 54.34
N ALA A 3 -36.19 25.99 54.91
CA ALA A 3 -35.98 27.27 54.25
C ALA A 3 -34.73 27.26 53.37
N LEU A 4 -34.82 27.93 52.22
CA LEU A 4 -33.75 28.17 51.26
C LEU A 4 -33.10 29.51 51.59
N THR A 5 -31.81 29.53 51.89
CA THR A 5 -31.04 30.76 52.11
C THR A 5 -30.28 31.10 50.83
N VAL A 6 -30.63 32.23 50.20
CA VAL A 6 -29.94 32.81 49.05
C VAL A 6 -28.84 33.75 49.55
N PHE A 7 -27.60 33.52 49.13
CA PHE A 7 -26.52 34.51 49.23
C PHE A 7 -26.21 35.05 47.83
N LEU A 8 -26.50 36.34 47.64
CA LEU A 8 -26.06 37.14 46.50
C LEU A 8 -24.61 37.56 46.75
N SER A 9 -23.71 37.34 45.80
CA SER A 9 -22.36 37.92 45.81
C SER A 9 -22.04 38.45 44.43
N THR A 10 -21.96 39.77 44.35
CA THR A 10 -21.62 40.59 43.19
C THR A 10 -20.12 40.52 42.93
N LEU A 11 -19.72 40.05 41.75
CA LEU A 11 -18.33 40.08 41.28
C LEU A 11 -18.16 41.19 40.23
N LEU A 12 -17.28 42.15 40.52
CA LEU A 12 -16.83 43.17 39.56
C LEU A 12 -16.02 42.51 38.44
N LEU A 13 -16.42 42.71 37.18
CA LEU A 13 -15.58 42.42 36.01
C LEU A 13 -14.62 43.59 35.75
N VAL A 14 -13.32 43.34 35.86
CA VAL A 14 -12.27 44.20 35.28
C VAL A 14 -11.91 43.62 33.91
N THR A 15 -12.23 44.34 32.84
CA THR A 15 -11.86 43.97 31.47
C THR A 15 -10.45 44.48 31.17
N THR A 16 -9.49 43.58 31.05
CA THR A 16 -8.18 43.86 30.45
C THR A 16 -8.20 43.40 28.99
N ALA A 17 -7.99 44.33 28.06
CA ALA A 17 -7.86 44.01 26.65
C ALA A 17 -6.46 43.43 26.38
N PRO A 18 -6.32 42.27 25.72
CA PRO A 18 -5.01 41.76 25.36
C PRO A 18 -4.44 42.54 24.17
N ALA A 19 -3.15 42.91 24.27
CA ALA A 19 -2.38 43.47 23.17
C ALA A 19 -2.25 42.45 22.02
N PRO A 20 -2.09 42.89 20.76
CA PRO A 20 -1.96 41.99 19.63
C PRO A 20 -0.64 41.21 19.76
N ALA A 21 -0.73 39.90 19.96
CA ALA A 21 0.42 39.03 19.86
C ALA A 21 0.91 39.06 18.41
N GLY A 22 2.17 39.48 18.24
CA GLY A 22 2.86 39.42 16.95
C GLY A 22 2.76 38.00 16.38
N ALA A 23 2.51 37.91 15.08
CA ALA A 23 2.47 36.66 14.35
C ALA A 23 3.80 35.92 14.51
N ALA A 24 3.86 35.01 15.49
CA ALA A 24 4.92 34.03 15.58
C ALA A 24 4.87 33.19 14.31
N ASN A 25 5.98 33.13 13.57
CA ASN A 25 6.18 32.18 12.49
C ASN A 25 5.78 30.80 12.99
N ARG A 26 4.64 30.29 12.52
CA ARG A 26 4.31 28.88 12.68
C ARG A 26 5.47 28.09 12.06
N PRO A 27 6.10 27.14 12.78
CA PRO A 27 7.05 26.25 12.14
C PRO A 27 6.34 25.61 10.94
N ALA A 28 7.03 25.59 9.79
CA ALA A 28 6.55 24.85 8.62
C ALA A 28 6.16 23.45 9.09
N ALA A 29 5.01 22.95 8.64
CA ALA A 29 4.61 21.58 8.95
C ALA A 29 5.76 20.66 8.49
N ALA A 30 6.29 19.85 9.40
CA ALA A 30 7.40 18.97 9.07
C ALA A 30 7.01 18.08 7.88
N GLU A 31 7.85 18.04 6.86
CA GLU A 31 7.70 17.12 5.75
C GLU A 31 7.93 15.69 6.26
N PRO A 32 7.24 14.68 5.70
CA PRO A 32 7.45 13.30 6.10
C PRO A 32 8.79 12.80 5.55
N ASP A 33 9.55 12.11 6.40
CA ASP A 33 10.71 11.37 5.95
C ASP A 33 10.24 10.09 5.28
N VAL A 34 10.68 9.87 4.04
CA VAL A 34 10.33 8.70 3.23
C VAL A 34 11.54 8.30 2.42
N VAL A 35 11.81 7.01 2.32
CA VAL A 35 12.76 6.45 1.35
C VAL A 35 12.22 5.14 0.80
N TYR A 36 12.45 4.88 -0.48
CA TYR A 36 12.21 3.59 -1.10
C TYR A 36 13.54 3.00 -1.57
N HIS A 37 13.77 1.75 -1.22
CA HIS A 37 14.97 1.02 -1.58
C HIS A 37 14.59 -0.23 -2.36
N ARG A 38 14.88 -0.22 -3.66
CA ARG A 38 14.82 -1.42 -4.49
C ARG A 38 15.95 -2.38 -4.11
N ALA A 39 15.62 -3.66 -3.95
CA ALA A 39 16.58 -4.69 -3.60
C ALA A 39 17.52 -4.99 -4.78
N GLY A 40 18.83 -4.96 -4.53
CA GLY A 40 19.84 -5.51 -5.43
C GLY A 40 20.10 -6.97 -5.10
N PHE A 41 19.53 -7.92 -5.84
CA PHE A 41 19.64 -9.35 -5.50
C PHE A 41 21.09 -9.86 -5.52
N SER A 42 21.97 -9.29 -6.35
CA SER A 42 23.38 -9.67 -6.42
C SER A 42 24.20 -9.35 -5.16
N SER A 43 23.72 -8.46 -4.29
CA SER A 43 24.44 -8.09 -3.06
C SER A 43 24.02 -8.89 -1.83
N GLY A 44 22.98 -9.73 -1.94
CA GLY A 44 22.50 -10.53 -0.81
C GLY A 44 23.15 -11.91 -0.72
N THR A 45 23.02 -12.51 0.45
CA THR A 45 23.49 -13.88 0.72
C THR A 45 22.46 -14.87 0.21
N ALA A 46 22.89 -15.76 -0.71
CA ALA A 46 22.06 -16.79 -1.30
C ALA A 46 22.22 -18.13 -0.57
N GLU A 47 21.09 -18.77 -0.26
CA GLU A 47 20.97 -20.14 0.22
C GLU A 47 20.07 -20.89 -0.78
N GLY A 48 20.65 -21.46 -1.83
CA GLY A 48 19.90 -22.17 -2.86
C GLY A 48 19.15 -21.29 -3.86
N THR A 49 19.37 -19.98 -3.82
CA THR A 49 18.86 -19.00 -4.80
C THR A 49 19.97 -18.52 -5.74
N THR A 50 19.59 -17.93 -6.87
CA THR A 50 20.52 -17.20 -7.74
C THR A 50 19.94 -15.86 -8.16
N ALA A 51 20.81 -14.86 -8.32
CA ALA A 51 20.47 -13.52 -8.75
C ALA A 51 20.91 -13.31 -10.21
N ALA A 52 19.97 -13.00 -11.08
CA ALA A 52 20.19 -12.56 -12.46
C ALA A 52 19.37 -11.30 -12.72
N ASP A 53 18.45 -11.33 -13.68
CA ASP A 53 17.41 -10.32 -13.92
C ASP A 53 16.24 -10.39 -12.90
N GLY A 54 16.41 -11.20 -11.85
CA GLY A 54 15.49 -11.49 -10.75
C GLY A 54 16.13 -12.50 -9.78
N LEU A 55 15.41 -12.89 -8.74
CA LEU A 55 15.85 -13.91 -7.77
C LEU A 55 15.11 -15.23 -8.05
N SER A 56 15.83 -16.29 -8.38
CA SER A 56 15.23 -17.59 -8.72
C SER A 56 15.64 -18.69 -7.75
N PHE A 57 14.74 -19.65 -7.51
CA PHE A 57 15.05 -20.90 -6.82
C PHE A 57 15.95 -21.78 -7.70
N THR A 58 17.10 -22.23 -7.18
CA THR A 58 18.03 -23.11 -7.91
C THR A 58 18.18 -24.48 -7.29
N SER A 59 18.38 -24.56 -5.98
CA SER A 59 18.52 -25.81 -5.24
C SER A 59 17.91 -25.67 -3.85
N PRO A 60 17.35 -26.73 -3.26
CA PRO A 60 16.82 -26.65 -1.92
C PRO A 60 17.95 -26.44 -0.90
N ALA A 61 17.80 -25.43 -0.04
CA ALA A 61 18.60 -25.26 1.17
C ALA A 61 18.14 -26.22 2.30
N GLY A 62 16.89 -26.68 2.22
CA GLY A 62 16.33 -27.68 3.12
C GLY A 62 14.83 -27.86 2.88
N THR A 63 14.16 -28.54 3.81
CA THR A 63 12.71 -28.74 3.80
C THR A 63 12.05 -28.19 5.05
N VAL A 64 10.79 -27.79 4.95
CA VAL A 64 9.97 -27.35 6.08
C VAL A 64 8.55 -27.89 5.95
N SER A 65 7.91 -28.23 7.08
CA SER A 65 6.47 -28.50 7.11
C SER A 65 5.70 -27.20 7.32
N HIS A 66 4.71 -26.95 6.48
CA HIS A 66 3.78 -25.84 6.60
C HIS A 66 2.37 -26.39 6.85
N THR A 67 1.65 -25.78 7.79
CA THR A 67 0.28 -26.14 8.15
C THR A 67 -0.61 -24.90 8.04
N ASP A 68 -1.69 -25.02 7.30
CA ASP A 68 -2.77 -24.03 7.20
C ASP A 68 -4.14 -24.74 7.10
N ALA A 69 -5.18 -24.02 6.68
CA ALA A 69 -6.53 -24.57 6.52
C ALA A 69 -6.65 -25.65 5.43
N LEU A 70 -5.68 -25.76 4.52
CA LEU A 70 -5.61 -26.80 3.48
C LEU A 70 -4.89 -28.07 3.96
N GLY A 71 -4.35 -28.04 5.18
CA GLY A 71 -3.67 -29.16 5.83
C GLY A 71 -2.16 -28.95 5.97
N THR A 72 -1.44 -30.03 6.23
CA THR A 72 0.02 -30.01 6.40
C THR A 72 0.71 -30.53 5.17
N LYS A 73 1.63 -29.75 4.62
CA LYS A 73 2.48 -30.12 3.47
C LYS A 73 3.94 -29.84 3.77
N THR A 74 4.82 -30.66 3.19
CA THR A 74 6.27 -30.42 3.22
C THR A 74 6.69 -29.67 1.97
N TRP A 75 7.57 -28.69 2.14
CA TRP A 75 8.09 -27.82 1.10
C TRP A 75 9.61 -27.82 1.11
N GLU A 76 10.24 -27.90 -0.06
CA GLU A 76 11.62 -27.47 -0.22
C GLU A 76 11.67 -25.94 -0.16
N TYR A 77 12.72 -25.38 0.44
CA TYR A 77 12.92 -23.93 0.46
C TYR A 77 14.31 -23.53 -0.04
N ALA A 78 14.38 -22.35 -0.64
CA ALA A 78 15.58 -21.60 -0.93
C ALA A 78 15.40 -20.19 -0.39
N ARG A 79 16.48 -19.56 0.07
CA ARG A 79 16.42 -18.28 0.76
C ARG A 79 17.43 -17.30 0.18
N TRP A 80 17.07 -16.03 0.26
CA TRP A 80 17.96 -14.91 0.00
C TRP A 80 17.80 -13.88 1.10
N THR A 81 18.92 -13.37 1.62
CA THR A 81 18.94 -12.35 2.66
C THR A 81 19.74 -11.15 2.19
N ALA A 82 19.09 -9.98 2.14
CA ALA A 82 19.74 -8.72 1.80
C ALA A 82 20.80 -8.34 2.86
N PRO A 83 21.86 -7.60 2.46
CA PRO A 83 22.69 -6.90 3.43
C PRO A 83 21.83 -5.92 4.23
N GLU A 84 22.33 -5.51 5.39
CA GLU A 84 21.69 -4.44 6.14
C GLU A 84 21.71 -3.13 5.34
N ARG A 85 20.57 -2.45 5.34
CA ARG A 85 20.34 -1.21 4.58
C ARG A 85 20.00 -0.08 5.54
N ASP A 86 20.87 0.93 5.57
CA ASP A 86 20.61 2.17 6.30
C ASP A 86 19.40 2.90 5.72
N ILE A 87 18.54 3.41 6.60
CA ILE A 87 17.34 4.17 6.23
C ILE A 87 17.68 5.66 6.05
N GLY A 88 18.60 6.19 6.86
CA GLY A 88 19.01 7.60 6.85
C GLY A 88 18.21 8.51 7.79
N PHE A 89 17.18 7.98 8.46
CA PHE A 89 16.39 8.67 9.50
C PHE A 89 15.78 7.65 10.46
N ALA A 90 15.15 8.15 11.53
CA ALA A 90 14.44 7.36 12.52
C ALA A 90 13.05 6.95 12.01
N ALA A 91 12.96 5.83 11.27
CA ALA A 91 11.71 5.35 10.71
C ALA A 91 10.78 4.74 11.76
N THR A 92 9.49 4.93 11.56
CA THR A 92 8.43 4.34 12.38
C THR A 92 7.69 3.23 11.66
N GLU A 93 7.70 3.22 10.32
CA GLU A 93 6.95 2.24 9.53
C GLU A 93 7.74 1.78 8.31
N LEU A 94 7.75 0.47 8.06
CA LEU A 94 8.34 -0.16 6.88
C LEU A 94 7.30 -1.02 6.15
N ILE A 95 7.31 -0.96 4.82
CA ILE A 95 6.44 -1.78 3.95
C ILE A 95 7.30 -2.42 2.88
N ALA A 96 7.31 -3.76 2.83
CA ALA A 96 7.94 -4.49 1.72
C ALA A 96 6.91 -4.75 0.62
N SER A 97 7.31 -4.58 -0.63
CA SER A 97 6.50 -4.91 -1.81
C SER A 97 7.34 -5.66 -2.83
N TRP A 98 6.69 -6.52 -3.62
CA TRP A 98 7.37 -7.40 -4.58
C TRP A 98 6.49 -7.74 -5.77
N THR A 99 7.14 -8.10 -6.87
CA THR A 99 6.52 -8.80 -8.01
C THR A 99 7.20 -10.15 -8.19
N ALA A 100 6.43 -11.21 -8.45
CA ALA A 100 6.97 -12.56 -8.58
C ALA A 100 6.17 -13.43 -9.55
N ASP A 101 6.87 -14.38 -10.17
CA ASP A 101 6.30 -15.55 -10.84
C ASP A 101 6.29 -16.70 -9.85
N VAL A 102 5.09 -17.07 -9.42
CA VAL A 102 4.86 -18.13 -8.43
C VAL A 102 3.91 -19.16 -9.05
N PRO A 103 4.44 -20.09 -9.87
CA PRO A 103 3.64 -21.14 -10.53
C PRO A 103 3.05 -22.15 -9.52
N PRO A 104 2.07 -22.98 -9.93
CA PRO A 104 1.54 -24.05 -9.08
C PRO A 104 2.64 -24.95 -8.50
N GLY A 105 2.46 -25.41 -7.27
CA GLY A 105 3.46 -26.14 -6.51
C GLY A 105 4.56 -25.26 -5.96
N SER A 106 4.33 -23.95 -5.82
CA SER A 106 5.30 -23.01 -5.23
C SER A 106 4.63 -21.83 -4.53
N TRP A 107 5.35 -21.20 -3.61
CA TRP A 107 4.93 -20.00 -2.90
C TRP A 107 6.16 -19.24 -2.36
N MET A 108 5.96 -18.06 -1.77
CA MET A 108 7.04 -17.30 -1.14
C MET A 108 6.65 -16.64 0.17
N GLN A 109 7.63 -16.41 1.03
CA GLN A 109 7.50 -15.62 2.25
C GLN A 109 8.43 -14.40 2.18
N VAL A 110 7.91 -13.26 2.64
CA VAL A 110 8.64 -11.99 2.73
C VAL A 110 8.79 -11.60 4.19
N GLU A 111 10.01 -11.30 4.61
CA GLU A 111 10.31 -11.00 6.00
C GLU A 111 11.21 -9.77 6.14
N LEU A 112 10.97 -8.98 7.18
CA LEU A 112 11.83 -7.86 7.58
C LEU A 112 12.32 -8.05 9.00
N ARG A 113 13.51 -7.51 9.27
CA ARG A 113 13.90 -7.13 10.64
C ARG A 113 14.49 -5.72 10.61
N GLY A 114 14.26 -4.97 11.66
CA GLY A 114 14.78 -3.62 11.81
C GLY A 114 16.02 -3.58 12.69
N ARG A 115 16.74 -2.46 12.66
CA ARG A 115 17.73 -2.08 13.67
C ARG A 115 17.20 -0.88 14.45
N ASN A 116 17.12 -1.02 15.77
CA ASN A 116 16.93 0.10 16.69
C ASN A 116 18.20 0.30 17.54
N THR A 117 18.14 1.16 18.55
CA THR A 117 19.27 1.45 19.44
C THR A 117 19.71 0.27 20.30
N GLU A 118 18.85 -0.74 20.48
CA GLU A 118 19.12 -1.95 21.27
C GLU A 118 19.71 -3.09 20.42
N GLY A 119 19.57 -3.02 19.09
CA GLY A 119 20.15 -3.98 18.17
C GLY A 119 19.24 -4.31 16.99
N LEU A 120 19.45 -5.50 16.40
CA LEU A 120 18.53 -6.05 15.41
C LEU A 120 17.33 -6.67 16.12
N THR A 121 16.14 -6.39 15.61
CA THR A 121 14.91 -7.05 16.05
C THR A 121 14.90 -8.52 15.63
N THR A 122 13.89 -9.25 16.08
CA THR A 122 13.52 -10.52 15.44
C THR A 122 13.12 -10.30 13.98
N TRP A 123 12.98 -11.40 13.24
CA TRP A 123 12.37 -11.39 11.92
C TRP A 123 10.84 -11.40 12.05
N TYR A 124 10.20 -10.52 11.30
CA TYR A 124 8.75 -10.43 11.15
C TYR A 124 8.36 -10.81 9.72
N SER A 125 7.34 -11.66 9.58
CA SER A 125 6.77 -12.06 8.30
C SER A 125 5.74 -11.04 7.84
N LEU A 126 5.99 -10.39 6.69
CA LEU A 126 5.05 -9.43 6.08
C LEU A 126 4.06 -10.08 5.12
N GLY A 127 4.22 -11.35 4.83
CA GLY A 127 3.21 -12.10 4.08
C GLY A 127 3.75 -13.40 3.49
N ARG A 128 2.82 -14.34 3.30
CA ARG A 128 3.00 -15.56 2.53
C ARG A 128 2.18 -15.46 1.26
N TRP A 129 2.86 -15.42 0.13
CA TRP A 129 2.27 -15.19 -1.17
C TRP A 129 2.27 -16.46 -2.01
N ALA A 130 1.07 -16.87 -2.43
CA ALA A 130 0.83 -17.81 -3.51
C ALA A 130 -0.15 -17.15 -4.49
N TYR A 131 0.12 -17.29 -5.79
CA TYR A 131 -0.87 -16.87 -6.79
C TYR A 131 -1.97 -17.91 -6.92
N VAL A 132 -1.59 -19.18 -7.06
CA VAL A 132 -2.52 -20.29 -7.26
C VAL A 132 -3.13 -20.72 -5.94
N GLU A 133 -4.44 -20.95 -5.95
CA GLU A 133 -5.14 -21.52 -4.80
C GLU A 133 -4.80 -23.00 -4.60
N GLY A 134 -4.91 -23.48 -3.37
CA GLY A 134 -4.73 -24.90 -3.06
C GLY A 134 -3.30 -25.31 -2.73
N ASP A 135 -2.28 -24.49 -3.02
CA ASP A 135 -0.90 -24.71 -2.54
C ASP A 135 -0.79 -24.39 -1.05
N ILE A 136 -1.04 -23.12 -0.71
CA ILE A 136 -1.21 -22.58 0.63
C ILE A 136 -2.36 -21.57 0.63
N MET A 137 -2.89 -21.25 1.81
CA MET A 137 -3.72 -20.07 2.02
C MET A 137 -2.83 -18.83 2.01
N ARG A 138 -2.86 -18.05 0.93
CA ARG A 138 -2.17 -16.77 0.85
C ARG A 138 -2.62 -15.86 2.01
N THR A 139 -1.67 -15.33 2.77
CA THR A 139 -2.01 -14.77 4.08
C THR A 139 -0.95 -13.83 4.64
N SER A 140 -1.38 -12.78 5.34
CA SER A 140 -0.56 -12.10 6.34
C SER A 140 -0.39 -13.00 7.57
N VAL A 141 0.55 -12.66 8.46
CA VAL A 141 0.79 -13.46 9.68
C VAL A 141 0.36 -12.66 10.91
N PRO A 142 -0.75 -13.04 11.58
CA PRO A 142 -1.28 -12.29 12.71
C PRO A 142 -0.44 -12.52 13.98
N GLY A 143 -0.65 -11.65 14.98
CA GLY A 143 -0.09 -11.83 16.33
C GLY A 143 1.39 -11.52 16.47
N GLN A 144 2.00 -10.88 15.47
CA GLN A 144 3.40 -10.45 15.53
C GLN A 144 3.49 -9.09 16.21
N SER A 145 3.73 -9.08 17.51
CA SER A 145 3.95 -7.88 18.31
C SER A 145 4.85 -8.20 19.50
N ASP A 146 5.91 -7.42 19.69
CA ASP A 146 6.85 -7.55 20.80
C ASP A 146 7.32 -6.16 21.29
N ALA A 147 8.39 -6.15 22.07
CA ALA A 147 8.92 -4.92 22.65
C ALA A 147 9.57 -3.97 21.62
N ASP A 148 9.84 -4.41 20.39
CA ASP A 148 10.55 -3.65 19.37
C ASP A 148 9.64 -3.21 18.22
N ALA A 149 8.69 -4.04 17.79
CA ALA A 149 7.80 -3.73 16.68
C ALA A 149 6.54 -4.61 16.68
N ALA A 150 5.58 -4.21 15.84
CA ALA A 150 4.39 -5.01 15.50
C ALA A 150 4.15 -5.02 13.99
N VAL A 151 3.58 -6.11 13.46
CA VAL A 151 3.11 -6.16 12.07
C VAL A 151 1.61 -5.92 12.03
N ASN A 152 1.21 -4.85 11.35
CA ASN A 152 -0.17 -4.51 11.05
C ASN A 152 -0.46 -4.93 9.61
N VAL A 153 -0.88 -6.18 9.41
CA VAL A 153 -1.15 -6.83 8.10
C VAL A 153 0.09 -6.86 7.19
N ASP A 154 0.42 -5.74 6.54
CA ASP A 154 1.51 -5.57 5.58
C ASP A 154 2.57 -4.53 6.01
N THR A 155 2.35 -3.86 7.15
CA THR A 155 3.21 -2.79 7.65
C THR A 155 3.92 -3.21 8.94
N LEU A 156 5.26 -3.15 8.94
CA LEU A 156 6.05 -3.27 10.16
C LEU A 156 6.11 -1.91 10.86
N ALA A 157 5.41 -1.78 11.98
CA ALA A 157 5.38 -0.57 12.81
C ALA A 157 6.34 -0.71 13.99
N ALA A 158 7.29 0.21 14.10
CA ALA A 158 8.21 0.29 15.22
C ALA A 158 7.46 0.59 16.53
N ALA A 159 7.90 -0.01 17.63
CA ALA A 159 7.37 0.31 18.95
C ALA A 159 7.68 1.77 19.32
N ALA A 160 6.79 2.38 20.12
CA ALA A 160 6.95 3.76 20.56
C ALA A 160 8.31 3.96 21.25
N GLY A 161 9.07 4.96 20.79
CA GLY A 161 10.41 5.25 21.31
C GLY A 161 11.54 4.35 20.79
N LYS A 162 11.24 3.38 19.91
CA LYS A 162 12.23 2.47 19.30
C LYS A 162 12.22 2.56 17.76
N PRO A 163 12.44 3.75 17.18
CA PRO A 163 12.46 3.89 15.72
C PRO A 163 13.58 3.04 15.11
N LEU A 164 13.38 2.67 13.85
CA LEU A 164 14.31 1.85 13.08
C LEU A 164 15.25 2.75 12.27
N SER A 165 16.56 2.51 12.38
CA SER A 165 17.60 3.23 11.63
C SER A 165 18.13 2.48 10.41
N ALA A 166 17.96 1.16 10.40
CA ALA A 166 18.31 0.27 9.31
C ALA A 166 17.35 -0.92 9.26
N TYR A 167 17.39 -1.71 8.19
CA TYR A 167 16.64 -2.97 8.09
C TYR A 167 17.37 -4.03 7.27
N GLN A 168 16.91 -5.27 7.36
CA GLN A 168 17.23 -6.34 6.42
C GLN A 168 15.96 -6.95 5.85
N LEU A 169 16.00 -7.27 4.56
CA LEU A 169 14.96 -7.99 3.83
C LEU A 169 15.38 -9.44 3.62
N ARG A 170 14.46 -10.37 3.85
CA ARG A 170 14.62 -11.78 3.52
C ARG A 170 13.47 -12.26 2.66
N LEU A 171 13.82 -12.99 1.62
CA LEU A 171 12.89 -13.65 0.71
C LEU A 171 13.13 -15.16 0.79
N THR A 172 12.09 -15.92 1.12
CA THR A 172 12.16 -17.38 1.09
C THR A 172 11.20 -17.90 0.02
N LEU A 173 11.73 -18.67 -0.91
CA LEU A 173 10.98 -19.29 -2.00
C LEU A 173 10.79 -20.77 -1.69
N TYR A 174 9.57 -21.26 -1.92
CA TYR A 174 9.18 -22.62 -1.60
C TYR A 174 8.71 -23.33 -2.86
N ARG A 175 8.98 -24.63 -2.95
CA ARG A 175 8.43 -25.50 -3.99
C ARG A 175 8.13 -26.89 -3.46
N THR A 176 7.26 -27.63 -4.15
CA THR A 176 7.00 -29.03 -3.84
C THR A 176 8.31 -29.83 -3.88
N PRO A 177 8.61 -30.69 -2.88
CA PRO A 177 9.84 -31.46 -2.83
C PRO A 177 10.09 -32.31 -4.09
N GLY A 178 11.33 -32.31 -4.58
CA GLY A 178 11.73 -33.03 -5.79
C GLY A 178 11.17 -32.47 -7.11
N SER A 179 10.36 -31.41 -7.08
CA SER A 179 9.82 -30.81 -8.30
C SER A 179 10.86 -29.97 -9.05
N SER A 180 10.64 -29.80 -10.36
CA SER A 180 11.42 -28.87 -11.21
C SER A 180 10.86 -27.45 -11.22
N VAL A 181 9.88 -27.14 -10.38
CA VAL A 181 9.26 -25.81 -10.32
C VAL A 181 10.28 -24.79 -9.85
N THR A 182 10.31 -23.64 -10.53
CA THR A 182 11.23 -22.53 -10.25
C THR A 182 10.43 -21.25 -9.98
N PRO A 183 10.01 -21.00 -8.73
CA PRO A 183 9.50 -19.68 -8.37
C PRO A 183 10.59 -18.63 -8.54
N ARG A 184 10.19 -17.43 -8.97
CA ARG A 184 11.09 -16.33 -9.27
C ARG A 184 10.52 -15.00 -8.80
N VAL A 185 11.29 -14.24 -8.04
CA VAL A 185 10.97 -12.85 -7.70
C VAL A 185 11.56 -11.95 -8.77
N ARG A 186 10.73 -11.17 -9.45
CA ARG A 186 11.15 -10.18 -10.43
C ARG A 186 11.77 -8.97 -9.73
N THR A 187 11.01 -8.40 -8.80
CA THR A 187 11.39 -7.16 -8.11
C THR A 187 10.95 -7.24 -6.66
N ALA A 188 11.73 -6.60 -5.78
CA ALA A 188 11.37 -6.41 -4.38
C ALA A 188 11.96 -5.09 -3.90
N GLY A 189 11.30 -4.44 -2.94
CA GLY A 189 11.83 -3.25 -2.30
C GLY A 189 11.08 -2.93 -1.02
N VAL A 190 11.65 -2.01 -0.25
CA VAL A 190 11.10 -1.60 1.04
C VAL A 190 10.99 -0.09 1.06
N MET A 191 9.79 0.39 1.34
CA MET A 191 9.57 1.78 1.77
C MET A 191 9.78 1.85 3.28
N ALA A 192 10.55 2.82 3.73
CA ALA A 192 10.63 3.22 5.14
C ALA A 192 10.13 4.66 5.28
N SER A 193 9.44 4.96 6.37
CA SER A 193 8.90 6.30 6.61
C SER A 193 8.81 6.69 8.08
N SER A 194 8.79 8.00 8.30
CA SER A 194 8.41 8.64 9.56
C SER A 194 7.47 9.79 9.23
N VAL A 195 6.17 9.59 9.47
CA VAL A 195 5.15 10.60 9.17
C VAL A 195 4.82 11.39 10.42
N PRO A 196 5.06 12.71 10.43
CA PRO A 196 4.80 13.53 11.60
C PRO A 196 3.29 13.65 11.87
N GLU A 197 2.93 13.82 13.14
CA GLU A 197 1.54 14.08 13.51
C GLU A 197 1.06 15.38 12.84
N ARG A 198 0.04 15.27 11.99
CA ARG A 198 -0.50 16.42 11.25
C ARG A 198 -1.98 16.20 10.95
N LYS A 199 -2.81 17.14 11.39
CA LYS A 199 -4.26 17.18 11.12
C LYS A 199 -4.62 17.96 9.86
N LYS A 200 -3.75 18.91 9.49
CA LYS A 200 -3.83 19.67 8.26
C LYS A 200 -2.51 19.61 7.52
N VAL A 201 -2.58 19.50 6.20
CA VAL A 201 -1.40 19.49 5.33
C VAL A 201 -1.43 20.75 4.46
N PRO A 202 -0.29 21.46 4.30
CA PRO A 202 -0.21 22.57 3.35
C PRO A 202 -0.53 22.11 1.94
N VAL A 203 -1.22 22.95 1.17
CA VAL A 203 -1.44 22.66 -0.26
C VAL A 203 -0.11 22.77 -0.97
N SER A 204 0.30 21.70 -1.63
CA SER A 204 1.58 21.67 -2.34
C SER A 204 1.54 22.48 -3.65
N PRO A 205 2.67 23.04 -4.09
CA PRO A 205 2.79 23.61 -5.43
C PRO A 205 2.45 22.58 -6.51
N GLY A 206 1.86 23.03 -7.61
CA GLY A 206 1.48 22.16 -8.73
C GLY A 206 1.89 22.74 -10.08
N GLY A 207 1.47 22.07 -11.14
CA GLY A 207 1.58 22.55 -12.52
C GLY A 207 2.36 21.61 -13.44
N ALA A 208 2.91 20.51 -12.92
CA ALA A 208 3.66 19.56 -13.72
C ALA A 208 2.75 18.68 -14.59
N ALA A 209 1.53 18.40 -14.12
CA ALA A 209 0.54 17.56 -14.84
C ALA A 209 -0.85 18.20 -14.95
N TRP A 210 -0.98 19.52 -14.76
CA TRP A 210 -2.28 20.19 -14.89
C TRP A 210 -2.81 20.11 -16.32
N GLY A 211 -4.07 19.71 -16.47
CA GLY A 211 -4.68 19.43 -17.77
C GLY A 211 -4.37 18.05 -18.35
N VAL A 212 -3.61 17.21 -17.64
CA VAL A 212 -3.39 15.81 -18.02
C VAL A 212 -4.49 14.95 -17.44
N GLU A 213 -5.10 14.10 -18.27
CA GLU A 213 -6.01 13.05 -17.84
C GLU A 213 -5.69 11.78 -18.63
N LEU A 214 -5.23 10.75 -17.91
CA LEU A 214 -4.89 9.45 -18.47
C LEU A 214 -6.18 8.66 -18.74
N PRO A 215 -6.30 7.98 -19.90
CA PRO A 215 -7.49 7.22 -20.28
C PRO A 215 -7.59 5.87 -19.54
N VAL A 216 -7.56 5.90 -18.21
CA VAL A 216 -7.67 4.70 -17.37
C VAL A 216 -9.11 4.18 -17.41
N PRO A 217 -9.33 2.87 -17.68
CA PRO A 217 -10.67 2.30 -17.71
C PRO A 217 -11.36 2.48 -16.37
N ARG A 218 -12.67 2.74 -16.41
CA ARG A 218 -13.47 2.99 -15.21
C ARG A 218 -14.07 1.68 -14.71
N ARG A 219 -13.85 1.37 -13.43
CA ARG A 219 -14.44 0.23 -12.73
C ARG A 219 -15.00 0.68 -11.40
N SER A 220 -16.26 0.37 -11.17
CA SER A 220 -16.93 0.54 -9.89
C SER A 220 -16.85 -0.78 -9.13
N GLN A 221 -16.53 -0.71 -7.83
CA GLN A 221 -16.62 -1.88 -6.98
C GLN A 221 -18.07 -2.23 -6.61
N ASN A 222 -18.97 -1.23 -6.58
CA ASN A 222 -20.35 -1.41 -6.10
C ASN A 222 -21.24 -2.15 -7.09
N VAL A 223 -20.86 -2.27 -8.37
CA VAL A 223 -21.58 -3.13 -9.31
C VAL A 223 -21.41 -4.62 -8.96
N HIS A 224 -20.39 -4.97 -8.17
CA HIS A 224 -20.13 -6.31 -7.66
C HIS A 224 -20.67 -6.52 -6.23
N SER A 225 -21.59 -5.67 -5.79
CA SER A 225 -22.13 -5.73 -4.43
C SER A 225 -22.78 -7.08 -4.15
N GLY A 226 -22.26 -7.82 -3.16
CA GLY A 226 -22.72 -9.17 -2.81
C GLY A 226 -22.27 -10.28 -3.76
N HIS A 227 -21.42 -10.00 -4.75
CA HIS A 227 -20.76 -11.03 -5.54
C HIS A 227 -19.75 -11.76 -4.65
N TYR A 228 -19.72 -13.09 -4.73
CA TYR A 228 -18.74 -13.96 -4.05
C TYR A 228 -18.39 -13.51 -2.61
N PRO A 229 -19.37 -13.55 -1.69
CA PRO A 229 -19.24 -12.95 -0.36
C PRO A 229 -18.14 -13.58 0.51
N GLU A 230 -17.61 -14.76 0.14
CA GLU A 230 -16.44 -15.37 0.77
C GLU A 230 -15.17 -14.50 0.69
N TRP A 231 -15.11 -13.54 -0.25
CA TRP A 231 -14.04 -12.57 -0.35
C TRP A 231 -14.53 -11.22 0.18
N ASP A 232 -14.51 -11.03 1.50
CA ASP A 232 -14.77 -9.73 2.16
C ASP A 232 -16.21 -9.19 1.95
N GLY A 233 -17.20 -10.09 1.88
CA GLY A 233 -18.62 -9.71 1.73
C GLY A 233 -19.02 -9.19 0.35
N GLY A 234 -18.09 -9.18 -0.61
CA GLY A 234 -18.32 -8.77 -2.00
C GLY A 234 -17.77 -7.37 -2.33
N GLY A 235 -18.19 -6.85 -3.50
CA GLY A 235 -17.69 -5.60 -4.08
C GLY A 235 -17.64 -4.39 -3.16
N GLN A 236 -18.45 -4.33 -2.11
CA GLN A 236 -18.46 -3.23 -1.15
C GLN A 236 -17.12 -3.03 -0.42
N ALA A 237 -16.23 -4.03 -0.39
CA ALA A 237 -14.91 -3.93 0.22
C ALA A 237 -13.73 -4.02 -0.79
N TRP A 238 -14.01 -4.09 -2.09
CA TRP A 238 -13.03 -4.39 -3.14
C TRP A 238 -12.32 -3.16 -3.75
N CYS A 239 -12.20 -2.04 -3.01
CA CYS A 239 -11.61 -0.81 -3.54
C CYS A 239 -10.16 -0.99 -4.06
N SER A 240 -9.34 -1.80 -3.37
CA SER A 240 -7.96 -2.09 -3.76
C SER A 240 -7.87 -2.95 -5.05
N PRO A 241 -8.47 -4.15 -5.13
CA PRO A 241 -8.44 -4.94 -6.36
C PRO A 241 -9.13 -4.23 -7.54
N THR A 242 -10.17 -3.43 -7.30
CA THR A 242 -10.80 -2.61 -8.35
C THR A 242 -9.84 -1.55 -8.89
N SER A 243 -9.12 -0.84 -8.01
CA SER A 243 -8.11 0.15 -8.41
C SER A 243 -6.93 -0.47 -9.15
N THR A 244 -6.43 -1.61 -8.65
CA THR A 244 -5.37 -2.39 -9.31
C THR A 244 -5.81 -2.82 -10.72
N THR A 245 -7.06 -3.29 -10.86
CA THR A 245 -7.65 -3.69 -12.14
C THR A 245 -7.74 -2.54 -13.13
N MET A 246 -8.13 -1.34 -12.68
CA MET A 246 -8.14 -0.14 -13.54
C MET A 246 -6.75 0.18 -14.08
N VAL A 247 -5.70 0.10 -13.23
CA VAL A 247 -4.32 0.34 -13.66
C VAL A 247 -3.82 -0.77 -14.60
N LEU A 248 -4.13 -2.04 -14.32
CA LEU A 248 -3.79 -3.14 -15.24
C LEU A 248 -4.47 -2.98 -16.60
N GLY A 249 -5.75 -2.59 -16.62
CA GLY A 249 -6.49 -2.32 -17.85
C GLY A 249 -5.94 -1.14 -18.64
N TYR A 250 -5.45 -0.08 -17.98
CA TYR A 250 -4.76 1.03 -18.65
C TYR A 250 -3.52 0.58 -19.43
N TRP A 251 -2.85 -0.47 -18.97
CA TRP A 251 -1.67 -1.04 -19.62
C TRP A 251 -1.98 -2.25 -20.52
N ASP A 252 -3.25 -2.62 -20.71
CA ASP A 252 -3.68 -3.84 -21.40
C ASP A 252 -3.07 -5.13 -20.81
N ARG A 253 -2.94 -5.19 -19.47
CA ARG A 253 -2.31 -6.28 -18.71
C ARG A 253 -3.21 -6.91 -17.64
N TRP A 254 -4.51 -6.96 -17.86
CA TRP A 254 -5.47 -7.58 -16.93
C TRP A 254 -5.79 -9.04 -17.32
N PRO A 255 -6.58 -9.79 -16.52
CA PRO A 255 -6.95 -11.18 -16.83
C PRO A 255 -7.57 -11.37 -18.21
N SER A 256 -7.31 -12.53 -18.81
CA SER A 256 -8.00 -12.99 -20.02
C SER A 256 -9.42 -13.49 -19.74
N ALA A 257 -10.24 -13.59 -20.78
CA ALA A 257 -11.59 -14.17 -20.67
C ALA A 257 -11.59 -15.63 -20.20
N GLU A 258 -10.50 -16.38 -20.44
CA GLU A 258 -10.36 -17.75 -19.92
C GLU A 258 -10.11 -17.74 -18.41
N GLU A 259 -9.24 -16.84 -17.92
CA GLU A 259 -8.96 -16.70 -16.48
C GLU A 259 -10.19 -16.24 -15.70
N THR A 260 -11.08 -15.46 -16.32
CA THR A 260 -12.32 -14.98 -15.70
C THR A 260 -13.55 -15.84 -16.02
N ALA A 261 -13.42 -16.94 -16.75
CA ALA A 261 -14.56 -17.76 -17.20
C ALA A 261 -15.38 -18.42 -16.07
N TRP A 262 -14.86 -18.43 -14.84
CA TRP A 262 -15.58 -18.91 -13.66
C TRP A 262 -16.54 -17.87 -13.08
N VAL A 263 -16.41 -16.60 -13.48
CA VAL A 263 -17.29 -15.52 -13.05
C VAL A 263 -18.62 -15.62 -13.79
N ASP A 264 -19.72 -15.18 -13.17
CA ASP A 264 -21.03 -15.10 -13.83
C ASP A 264 -20.90 -14.37 -15.18
N PRO A 265 -21.32 -14.98 -16.32
CA PRO A 265 -21.19 -14.35 -17.64
C PRO A 265 -21.94 -13.02 -17.81
N SER A 266 -22.88 -12.70 -16.91
CA SER A 266 -23.59 -11.43 -16.87
C SER A 266 -22.86 -10.33 -16.10
N ASP A 267 -21.76 -10.66 -15.42
CA ASP A 267 -20.92 -9.70 -14.72
C ASP A 267 -20.32 -8.68 -15.71
N PRO A 268 -20.44 -7.37 -15.44
CA PRO A 268 -19.96 -6.34 -16.37
C PRO A 268 -18.44 -6.22 -16.41
N ASN A 269 -17.73 -6.65 -15.36
CA ASN A 269 -16.29 -6.47 -15.14
C ASN A 269 -15.68 -7.65 -14.38
N PRO A 270 -15.72 -8.88 -14.93
CA PRO A 270 -15.32 -10.10 -14.21
C PRO A 270 -13.84 -10.10 -13.81
N GLU A 271 -13.02 -9.22 -14.40
CA GLU A 271 -11.66 -8.96 -13.98
C GLU A 271 -11.54 -8.41 -12.53
N VAL A 272 -12.59 -7.75 -12.00
CA VAL A 272 -12.62 -7.22 -10.64
C VAL A 272 -12.84 -8.33 -9.62
N ASP A 273 -13.82 -9.21 -9.84
CA ASP A 273 -14.03 -10.43 -9.03
C ASP A 273 -12.78 -11.31 -9.05
N HIS A 274 -12.16 -11.44 -10.22
CA HIS A 274 -10.88 -12.14 -10.36
C HIS A 274 -9.79 -11.49 -9.52
N ALA A 275 -9.58 -10.18 -9.61
CA ALA A 275 -8.60 -9.51 -8.79
C ALA A 275 -8.88 -9.71 -7.29
N ALA A 276 -10.13 -9.58 -6.84
CA ALA A 276 -10.50 -9.76 -5.43
C ALA A 276 -10.15 -11.16 -4.90
N ARG A 277 -10.51 -12.22 -5.64
CA ARG A 277 -10.16 -13.60 -5.30
C ARG A 277 -8.65 -13.82 -5.22
N TYR A 278 -7.90 -13.27 -6.17
CA TYR A 278 -6.45 -13.49 -6.29
C TYR A 278 -5.59 -12.51 -5.49
N THR A 279 -6.19 -11.54 -4.78
CA THR A 279 -5.51 -10.70 -3.78
C THR A 279 -6.00 -10.92 -2.36
N TYR A 280 -7.07 -11.69 -2.15
CA TYR A 280 -7.63 -11.98 -0.83
C TYR A 280 -6.57 -12.50 0.14
N ASP A 281 -6.47 -11.89 1.31
CA ASP A 281 -5.60 -12.27 2.41
C ASP A 281 -6.43 -12.96 3.49
N HIS A 282 -6.18 -14.26 3.71
CA HIS A 282 -7.01 -15.08 4.57
C HIS A 282 -6.92 -14.77 6.07
N ALA A 283 -5.83 -14.18 6.56
CA ALA A 283 -5.76 -13.77 7.98
C ALA A 283 -6.28 -12.35 8.20
N TYR A 284 -6.13 -11.48 7.20
CA TYR A 284 -6.73 -10.15 7.22
C TYR A 284 -8.24 -10.18 6.92
N GLU A 285 -8.70 -11.26 6.28
CA GLU A 285 -10.08 -11.45 5.80
C GLU A 285 -10.52 -10.41 4.75
N GLY A 286 -9.57 -9.82 4.02
CA GLY A 286 -9.82 -8.76 3.05
C GLY A 286 -8.90 -8.79 1.83
N ALA A 287 -9.30 -8.09 0.77
CA ALA A 287 -8.53 -7.94 -0.47
C ALA A 287 -7.66 -6.66 -0.50
N GLY A 288 -7.62 -5.95 0.63
CA GLY A 288 -6.95 -4.65 0.80
C GLY A 288 -5.48 -4.71 1.19
N ASN A 289 -4.84 -5.88 1.24
CA ASN A 289 -3.40 -6.01 1.51
C ASN A 289 -2.59 -5.39 0.34
N TRP A 290 -1.80 -4.35 0.62
CA TRP A 290 -1.21 -3.52 -0.45
C TRP A 290 -0.14 -4.28 -1.25
N PRO A 291 0.85 -4.95 -0.63
CA PRO A 291 1.81 -5.76 -1.37
C PRO A 291 1.20 -6.92 -2.16
N PHE A 292 0.09 -7.50 -1.70
CA PHE A 292 -0.60 -8.57 -2.44
C PHE A 292 -1.18 -8.07 -3.76
N ASN A 293 -1.67 -6.84 -3.81
CA ASN A 293 -2.11 -6.21 -5.05
C ASN A 293 -0.94 -5.94 -6.01
N ILE A 294 0.23 -5.55 -5.50
CA ILE A 294 1.46 -5.44 -6.32
C ILE A 294 1.90 -6.81 -6.85
N ALA A 295 1.88 -7.84 -6.01
CA ALA A 295 2.27 -9.18 -6.39
C ALA A 295 1.31 -9.78 -7.44
N TYR A 296 0.00 -9.51 -7.32
CA TYR A 296 -1.01 -9.82 -8.32
C TYR A 296 -0.75 -9.12 -9.65
N ALA A 297 -0.47 -7.80 -9.64
CA ALA A 297 -0.09 -7.08 -10.85
C ALA A 297 1.17 -7.69 -11.51
N GLY A 298 2.11 -8.14 -10.68
CA GLY A 298 3.29 -8.87 -11.12
C GLY A 298 2.98 -10.06 -12.03
N ARG A 299 1.94 -10.85 -11.75
CA ARG A 299 1.51 -12.01 -12.56
C ARG A 299 1.23 -11.66 -14.03
N TYR A 300 0.87 -10.41 -14.31
CA TYR A 300 0.62 -9.93 -15.67
C TYR A 300 1.83 -9.24 -16.32
N GLY A 301 3.02 -9.46 -15.74
CA GLY A 301 4.29 -8.97 -16.25
C GLY A 301 4.58 -7.51 -15.89
N MET A 302 3.87 -6.96 -14.91
CA MET A 302 4.10 -5.60 -14.42
C MET A 302 5.25 -5.55 -13.42
N ASP A 303 5.90 -4.39 -13.34
CA ASP A 303 6.64 -3.98 -12.16
C ASP A 303 5.73 -3.13 -11.26
N GLY A 304 6.06 -3.07 -9.97
CA GLY A 304 5.34 -2.20 -9.07
C GLY A 304 5.86 -2.27 -7.64
N PHE A 305 5.42 -1.29 -6.86
CA PHE A 305 5.82 -1.14 -5.47
C PHE A 305 4.82 -0.29 -4.70
N VAL A 306 4.82 -0.48 -3.38
CA VAL A 306 4.14 0.40 -2.42
C VAL A 306 5.16 1.40 -1.90
N THR A 307 4.81 2.68 -1.93
CA THR A 307 5.62 3.75 -1.34
C THR A 307 4.75 4.82 -0.69
N ARG A 308 5.38 5.86 -0.13
CA ARG A 308 4.70 7.11 0.25
C ARG A 308 5.19 8.25 -0.62
N LEU A 309 4.25 9.10 -1.04
CA LEU A 309 4.57 10.38 -1.64
C LEU A 309 4.39 11.48 -0.60
N ARG A 310 5.21 12.52 -0.70
CA ARG A 310 5.21 13.64 0.26
C ARG A 310 4.13 14.67 -0.04
N SER A 311 3.70 14.74 -1.31
CA SER A 311 2.81 15.77 -1.83
C SER A 311 2.17 15.36 -3.15
N LEU A 312 1.12 16.09 -3.57
CA LEU A 312 0.62 16.01 -4.94
C LEU A 312 1.65 16.50 -5.97
N THR A 313 2.64 17.32 -5.60
CA THR A 313 3.76 17.69 -6.49
C THR A 313 4.52 16.46 -6.99
N GLU A 314 4.78 15.49 -6.11
CA GLU A 314 5.43 14.22 -6.47
C GLU A 314 4.50 13.33 -7.30
N LEU A 315 3.22 13.26 -6.94
CA LEU A 315 2.22 12.50 -7.69
C LEU A 315 2.07 13.03 -9.12
N GLU A 316 2.08 14.35 -9.32
CA GLU A 316 2.06 14.96 -10.64
C GLU A 316 3.23 14.51 -11.53
N GLN A 317 4.41 14.20 -10.98
CA GLN A 317 5.53 13.70 -11.79
C GLN A 317 5.23 12.31 -12.38
N LEU A 318 4.59 11.43 -11.60
CA LEU A 318 4.18 10.11 -12.05
C LEU A 318 3.08 10.21 -13.12
N VAL A 319 2.06 11.04 -12.88
CA VAL A 319 0.99 11.28 -13.86
C VAL A 319 1.53 11.92 -15.14
N LYS A 320 2.45 12.88 -15.03
CA LYS A 320 3.15 13.48 -16.19
C LYS A 320 3.94 12.43 -16.98
N ALA A 321 4.51 11.45 -16.30
CA ALA A 321 5.18 10.31 -16.91
C ALA A 321 4.21 9.26 -17.49
N GLY A 322 2.89 9.51 -17.46
CA GLY A 322 1.88 8.58 -17.99
C GLY A 322 1.54 7.42 -17.05
N ILE A 323 1.86 7.53 -15.76
CA ILE A 323 1.65 6.48 -14.76
C ILE A 323 0.47 6.89 -13.86
N PRO A 324 -0.68 6.21 -13.91
CA PRO A 324 -1.75 6.43 -12.94
C PRO A 324 -1.32 5.92 -11.56
N VAL A 325 -1.79 6.58 -10.49
CA VAL A 325 -1.32 6.33 -9.13
C VAL A 325 -2.50 5.94 -8.25
N ILE A 326 -2.43 4.78 -7.60
CA ILE A 326 -3.45 4.36 -6.65
C ILE A 326 -3.11 4.96 -5.29
N THR A 327 -3.99 5.76 -4.71
CA THR A 327 -3.80 6.41 -3.40
C THR A 327 -4.64 5.74 -2.33
N SER A 328 -4.09 5.65 -1.12
CA SER A 328 -4.80 5.14 0.06
C SER A 328 -5.22 6.27 0.97
N GLN A 329 -6.49 6.35 1.32
CA GLN A 329 -6.99 7.41 2.19
C GLN A 329 -8.17 6.98 3.04
N SER A 330 -8.41 7.74 4.11
CA SER A 330 -9.51 7.58 5.05
C SER A 330 -10.03 8.97 5.40
N PHE A 331 -11.34 9.10 5.49
CA PHE A 331 -11.98 10.40 5.69
C PHE A 331 -13.39 10.27 6.20
N LYS A 332 -13.79 11.24 7.03
CA LYS A 332 -15.18 11.40 7.45
C LYS A 332 -15.99 11.99 6.31
N LYS A 333 -17.29 11.71 6.34
CA LYS A 333 -18.25 12.32 5.42
C LYS A 333 -18.16 13.85 5.52
N GLY A 334 -17.85 14.50 4.39
CA GLY A 334 -17.68 15.95 4.29
C GLY A 334 -16.24 16.46 4.30
N GLU A 335 -15.25 15.63 4.66
CA GLU A 335 -13.83 16.02 4.57
C GLU A 335 -13.27 15.93 3.15
N LEU A 336 -13.91 15.13 2.29
CA LEU A 336 -13.69 15.11 0.84
C LEU A 336 -15.00 15.45 0.12
N PRO A 337 -15.31 16.74 -0.09
CA PRO A 337 -16.51 17.16 -0.81
C PRO A 337 -16.57 16.52 -2.20
N GLY A 338 -17.75 16.04 -2.60
CA GLY A 338 -17.97 15.34 -3.87
C GLY A 338 -17.90 13.81 -3.77
N ALA A 339 -17.28 13.24 -2.72
CA ALA A 339 -17.24 11.79 -2.54
C ALA A 339 -18.64 11.24 -2.15
N GLY A 340 -19.34 11.94 -1.25
CA GLY A 340 -20.70 11.58 -0.81
C GLY A 340 -20.78 10.58 0.35
N TYR A 341 -19.65 10.03 0.79
CA TYR A 341 -19.53 9.06 1.87
C TYR A 341 -18.34 9.39 2.81
N GLY A 342 -18.13 8.56 3.82
CA GLY A 342 -16.90 8.53 4.63
C GLY A 342 -16.41 7.08 4.74
N THR A 343 -15.15 6.89 5.07
CA THR A 343 -14.48 5.58 5.10
C THR A 343 -13.29 5.59 6.07
N ASP A 344 -13.05 4.45 6.72
CA ASP A 344 -11.87 4.20 7.55
C ASP A 344 -10.66 3.75 6.72
N GLY A 345 -10.86 3.39 5.44
CA GLY A 345 -9.81 3.07 4.49
C GLY A 345 -10.40 2.85 3.09
N HIS A 346 -9.81 3.48 2.09
CA HIS A 346 -10.30 3.43 0.71
C HIS A 346 -9.18 3.70 -0.28
N LEU A 347 -9.17 2.95 -1.38
CA LEU A 347 -8.24 3.12 -2.48
C LEU A 347 -8.94 3.84 -3.63
N MET A 348 -8.29 4.87 -4.19
CA MET A 348 -8.73 5.56 -5.41
C MET A 348 -7.60 5.59 -6.42
N THR A 349 -7.89 5.60 -7.72
CA THR A 349 -6.87 5.76 -8.75
C THR A 349 -6.84 7.21 -9.22
N VAL A 350 -5.78 7.96 -8.93
CA VAL A 350 -5.54 9.28 -9.51
C VAL A 350 -5.08 9.10 -10.95
N ILE A 351 -5.87 9.67 -11.88
CA ILE A 351 -5.67 9.53 -13.32
C ILE A 351 -5.22 10.83 -13.97
N GLY A 352 -5.22 11.94 -13.23
CA GLY A 352 -5.00 13.25 -13.83
C GLY A 352 -5.24 14.42 -12.91
N PHE A 353 -5.10 15.61 -13.50
CA PHE A 353 -5.41 16.88 -12.87
C PHE A 353 -6.14 17.78 -13.87
N THR A 354 -7.11 18.56 -13.39
CA THR A 354 -7.75 19.58 -14.21
C THR A 354 -6.75 20.68 -14.59
N ALA A 355 -7.13 21.56 -15.53
CA ALA A 355 -6.31 22.72 -15.86
C ALA A 355 -6.04 23.66 -14.66
N GLY A 356 -6.91 23.62 -13.63
CA GLY A 356 -6.75 24.37 -12.39
C GLY A 356 -6.01 23.61 -11.28
N GLY A 357 -5.59 22.37 -11.53
CA GLY A 357 -4.83 21.56 -10.57
C GLY A 357 -5.64 20.72 -9.59
N ASP A 358 -6.96 20.66 -9.77
CA ASP A 358 -7.83 19.75 -9.01
C ASP A 358 -7.61 18.30 -9.43
N VAL A 359 -7.72 17.38 -8.49
CA VAL A 359 -7.39 15.96 -8.69
C VAL A 359 -8.52 15.28 -9.46
N ILE A 360 -8.18 14.63 -10.58
CA ILE A 360 -9.10 13.75 -11.31
C ILE A 360 -8.80 12.32 -10.85
N ALA A 361 -9.75 11.70 -10.15
CA ALA A 361 -9.61 10.35 -9.63
C ALA A 361 -10.75 9.46 -10.13
N ASN A 362 -10.39 8.24 -10.53
CA ASN A 362 -11.32 7.13 -10.65
C ASN A 362 -11.54 6.56 -9.23
N ASP A 363 -12.69 6.87 -8.66
CA ASP A 363 -13.11 6.44 -7.33
C ASP A 363 -14.01 5.20 -7.44
N PRO A 364 -13.52 4.01 -7.04
CA PRO A 364 -14.26 2.76 -7.25
C PRO A 364 -15.55 2.68 -6.42
N ALA A 365 -15.68 3.43 -5.32
CA ALA A 365 -16.91 3.50 -4.52
C ALA A 365 -17.95 4.39 -5.22
N SER A 366 -18.44 3.91 -6.36
CA SER A 366 -19.35 4.61 -7.25
C SER A 366 -20.51 3.70 -7.65
N PRO A 367 -21.73 4.21 -7.87
CA PRO A 367 -22.89 3.35 -8.17
C PRO A 367 -22.83 2.65 -9.54
N SER A 368 -21.97 3.12 -10.45
CA SER A 368 -21.75 2.54 -11.78
C SER A 368 -20.38 2.94 -12.32
N ASN A 369 -19.92 2.29 -13.39
CA ASN A 369 -18.65 2.63 -14.07
C ASN A 369 -18.61 4.07 -14.58
N ASP A 370 -19.73 4.60 -15.07
CA ASP A 370 -19.79 5.98 -15.57
C ASP A 370 -19.57 7.01 -14.47
N ALA A 371 -20.01 6.69 -13.24
CA ALA A 371 -19.92 7.56 -12.06
C ALA A 371 -18.56 7.51 -11.35
N VAL A 372 -17.64 6.63 -11.78
CA VAL A 372 -16.31 6.42 -11.16
C VAL A 372 -15.42 7.65 -11.24
N ARG A 373 -15.44 8.37 -12.37
CA ARG A 373 -14.60 9.55 -12.53
C ARG A 373 -15.13 10.71 -11.69
N ARG A 374 -14.34 11.15 -10.73
CA ARG A 374 -14.61 12.31 -9.87
C ARG A 374 -13.50 13.35 -9.97
N VAL A 375 -13.86 14.59 -9.68
CA VAL A 375 -12.92 15.72 -9.55
C VAL A 375 -13.00 16.21 -8.13
N TYR A 376 -11.86 16.25 -7.45
CA TYR A 376 -11.73 16.70 -6.08
C TYR A 376 -10.86 17.94 -6.00
N SER A 377 -11.25 18.86 -5.13
CA SER A 377 -10.40 20.00 -4.77
C SER A 377 -9.02 19.51 -4.37
N ARG A 378 -7.97 20.11 -4.94
CA ARG A 378 -6.57 19.77 -4.61
C ARG A 378 -6.34 19.74 -3.11
N ALA A 379 -6.80 20.79 -2.43
CA ALA A 379 -6.56 21.00 -1.01
C ALA A 379 -7.25 19.92 -0.16
N ASP A 380 -8.49 19.56 -0.48
CA ASP A 380 -9.25 18.59 0.29
C ASP A 380 -8.68 17.18 0.07
N PHE A 381 -8.38 16.82 -1.18
CA PHE A 381 -7.78 15.52 -1.51
C PHE A 381 -6.42 15.35 -0.85
N GLU A 382 -5.53 16.34 -1.00
CA GLU A 382 -4.19 16.31 -0.42
C GLU A 382 -4.25 16.21 1.12
N ASN A 383 -5.18 16.94 1.73
CA ASN A 383 -5.34 16.90 3.18
C ASN A 383 -5.83 15.54 3.70
N VAL A 384 -6.83 14.92 3.05
CA VAL A 384 -7.33 13.61 3.49
C VAL A 384 -6.31 12.50 3.25
N TRP A 385 -5.53 12.58 2.19
CA TRP A 385 -4.52 11.58 1.82
C TRP A 385 -3.25 11.64 2.69
N LEU A 386 -2.73 12.84 2.94
CA LEU A 386 -1.40 13.01 3.54
C LEU A 386 -1.39 13.12 5.07
N ARG A 387 -2.52 13.43 5.71
CA ARG A 387 -2.57 13.58 7.18
C ARG A 387 -2.24 12.29 7.92
N SER A 388 -1.73 12.40 9.14
CA SER A 388 -1.28 11.24 9.94
C SER A 388 -2.41 10.34 10.45
N SER A 389 -3.65 10.85 10.49
CA SER A 389 -4.84 10.04 10.80
C SER A 389 -5.37 9.26 9.59
N SER A 390 -4.66 9.31 8.47
CA SER A 390 -4.93 8.55 7.26
C SER A 390 -3.68 7.75 6.86
N SER A 391 -3.48 7.44 5.59
CA SER A 391 -2.33 6.66 5.14
C SER A 391 -1.00 7.42 5.22
N GLY A 392 -1.03 8.74 5.36
CA GLY A 392 0.19 9.54 5.38
C GLY A 392 0.91 9.59 4.02
N GLY A 393 0.18 9.36 2.92
CA GLY A 393 0.71 9.46 1.56
C GLY A 393 0.98 8.13 0.85
N VAL A 394 0.47 7.01 1.37
CA VAL A 394 0.68 5.70 0.73
C VAL A 394 0.09 5.67 -0.68
N VAL A 395 0.86 5.10 -1.60
CA VAL A 395 0.47 4.86 -2.99
C VAL A 395 0.94 3.51 -3.51
N TYR A 396 0.26 3.03 -4.55
CA TYR A 396 0.79 1.97 -5.42
C TYR A 396 1.25 2.63 -6.72
N VAL A 397 2.44 2.24 -7.16
CA VAL A 397 2.95 2.58 -8.48
C VAL A 397 3.10 1.26 -9.23
N ILE A 398 2.33 1.09 -10.30
CA ILE A 398 2.33 -0.11 -11.15
C ILE A 398 2.56 0.33 -12.60
N HIS A 399 3.61 -0.20 -13.22
CA HIS A 399 4.01 0.19 -14.57
C HIS A 399 4.69 -0.98 -15.31
N PRO A 400 4.73 -0.97 -16.65
CA PRO A 400 5.50 -1.94 -17.40
C PRO A 400 7.00 -1.81 -17.03
N PRO A 401 7.76 -2.92 -16.93
CA PRO A 401 9.18 -2.87 -16.53
C PRO A 401 10.06 -1.96 -17.42
N GLY A 402 9.69 -1.78 -18.69
CA GLY A 402 10.39 -0.89 -19.63
C GLY A 402 9.93 0.57 -19.62
N HIS A 403 8.89 0.91 -18.84
CA HIS A 403 8.40 2.27 -18.71
C HIS A 403 9.20 3.00 -17.63
N ALA A 404 9.86 4.10 -17.99
CA ALA A 404 10.75 4.81 -17.08
C ALA A 404 9.95 5.56 -15.99
N LEU A 405 10.41 5.42 -14.74
CA LEU A 405 9.96 6.26 -13.64
C LEU A 405 10.57 7.67 -13.78
N PRO A 406 9.83 8.73 -13.39
CA PRO A 406 10.39 10.09 -13.38
C PRO A 406 11.48 10.23 -12.31
N ALA A 407 12.32 11.26 -12.43
CA ALA A 407 13.26 11.62 -11.37
C ALA A 407 12.51 11.98 -10.07
N THR A 408 13.08 11.59 -8.93
CA THR A 408 12.57 11.97 -7.60
C THR A 408 12.85 13.43 -7.29
N THR A 409 12.22 13.95 -6.24
CA THR A 409 12.40 15.34 -5.79
C THR A 409 13.88 15.63 -5.47
N PRO A 410 14.52 16.61 -6.15
CA PRO A 410 15.92 16.94 -5.91
C PRO A 410 16.18 17.34 -4.46
N GLY A 411 17.25 16.81 -3.87
CA GLY A 411 17.67 17.13 -2.50
C GLY A 411 16.91 16.38 -1.40
N LEU A 412 15.91 15.55 -1.74
CA LEU A 412 15.24 14.66 -0.80
C LEU A 412 15.62 13.19 -1.06
N PRO A 413 15.53 12.30 -0.05
CA PRO A 413 15.72 10.88 -0.25
C PRO A 413 14.74 10.33 -1.30
N ALA A 414 15.24 9.49 -2.20
CA ALA A 414 14.44 8.87 -3.25
C ALA A 414 13.34 7.99 -2.64
N ASN A 415 12.10 8.19 -3.06
CA ASN A 415 10.92 7.42 -2.62
C ASN A 415 10.27 6.60 -3.72
N TRP A 416 10.94 6.42 -4.86
CA TRP A 416 10.67 5.39 -5.87
C TRP A 416 11.91 5.08 -6.71
#